data_AF-A0A956PNU8-F1
#
_entry.id   AF-A0A956PNU8-F1
#
_cell.length_a   1.000
_cell.length_b   1.000
_cell.length_c   1.000
_cell.angle_alpha   90.00
_cell.angle_beta   90.00
_cell.angle_gamma   90.00
#
_symmetry.space_group_name_H-M   'P 1'
#
loop_
_entity.id
_entity.type
_entity.pdbx_description
1 polymer ?
#
loop_
_entity_poly.entity_id
_entity_poly.type
_entity_poly.pdbx_seq_one_letter_code
_entity_poly.pdbx_strand_id
1 'polypeptide(L)'
;MKVATPTHAALLAENRRLKEQLKALQEKQDPISINPEEGKLTIRDWQTENFTIDRLEASTQAITDLSAAMTELERWAKPNPSLPDVTQAMQSRVEVSDMKLTVPFKTLNKMIPQIAGKQLAESGIRSLSVSAGDRPNEIAIKGRVKKLFEVGFEATGEMSVSRAGKSLFRLTGSRVAGVPMPNFLTGLATSLFASQQMAEMGVTQRGDDFVIDQQKFLPKNIDAQVTSLSVNQSGFVVEGGTSQPHLSAAT
;
A
#
# COMPACT_ATOMS: atom_id res chain seq x y z
N MET A 1 40.69 18.46 44.15
CA MET A 1 39.25 18.40 43.83
C MET A 1 38.76 17.00 44.12
N LYS A 2 37.83 16.81 45.07
CA LYS A 2 37.21 15.50 45.32
C LYS A 2 36.02 15.35 44.39
N VAL A 3 36.09 14.41 43.44
CA VAL A 3 34.94 14.01 42.63
C VAL A 3 34.03 13.21 43.55
N ALA A 4 32.88 13.78 43.92
CA ALA A 4 31.91 13.10 44.76
C ALA A 4 31.34 11.91 43.99
N THR A 5 31.48 10.71 44.56
CA THR A 5 30.91 9.50 43.99
C THR A 5 29.38 9.57 44.12
N PRO A 6 28.61 9.45 43.03
CA PRO A 6 27.16 9.56 43.08
C PRO A 6 26.57 8.48 43.98
N THR A 7 25.61 8.85 44.82
CA THR A 7 24.94 7.92 45.72
C THR A 7 24.04 6.97 44.93
N HIS A 8 23.81 5.76 45.44
CA HIS A 8 22.96 4.76 44.80
C HIS A 8 21.54 5.30 44.47
N ALA A 9 21.01 6.18 45.33
CA ALA A 9 19.73 6.86 45.10
C ALA A 9 19.79 7.82 43.89
N ALA A 10 20.89 8.52 43.69
CA ALA A 10 21.10 9.39 42.53
C ALA A 10 21.19 8.57 41.23
N LEU A 11 21.89 7.44 41.25
CA LEU A 11 22.00 6.53 40.09
C LEU A 11 20.64 5.92 39.70
N LEU A 12 19.80 5.55 40.66
CA LEU A 12 18.45 5.03 40.40
C LEU A 12 17.49 6.09 39.84
N ALA A 13 17.62 7.34 40.27
CA ALA A 13 16.84 8.45 39.73
C ALA A 13 17.29 8.79 38.30
N GLU A 14 18.60 8.78 38.05
CA GLU A 14 19.18 9.01 36.72
C GLU A 14 18.83 7.88 35.74
N ASN A 15 18.85 6.61 36.18
CA ASN A 15 18.45 5.49 35.34
C ASN A 15 16.96 5.55 34.95
N ARG A 16 16.09 5.99 35.87
CA ARG A 16 14.67 6.23 35.57
C ARG A 16 14.49 7.36 34.55
N ARG A 17 15.16 8.49 34.78
CA ARG A 17 15.15 9.62 33.84
C ARG A 17 15.66 9.23 32.46
N LEU A 18 16.75 8.47 32.38
CA LEU A 18 17.30 7.99 31.10
C LEU A 18 16.34 7.04 30.40
N LYS A 19 15.65 6.15 31.12
CA LYS A 19 14.61 5.27 30.55
C LYS A 19 13.41 6.07 30.04
N GLU A 20 12.98 7.09 30.76
CA GLU A 20 11.90 7.99 30.34
C GLU A 20 12.32 8.81 29.10
N GLN A 21 13.56 9.29 29.05
CA GLN A 21 14.10 9.96 27.87
C GLN A 21 14.24 9.02 26.68
N LEU A 22 14.67 7.77 26.90
CA LEU A 22 14.75 6.76 25.85
C LEU A 22 13.35 6.44 25.29
N LYS A 23 12.36 6.31 26.18
CA LYS A 23 10.96 6.10 25.80
C LYS A 23 10.40 7.29 25.02
N ALA A 24 10.66 8.52 25.49
CA ALA A 24 10.23 9.74 24.80
C ALA A 24 10.95 9.95 23.45
N LEU A 25 12.18 9.47 23.30
CA LEU A 25 12.92 9.47 22.02
C LEU A 25 12.42 8.39 21.07
N GLN A 26 12.06 7.20 21.58
CA GLN A 26 11.39 6.16 20.81
C GLN A 26 10.00 6.61 20.33
N GLU A 27 9.25 7.34 21.17
CA GLU A 27 7.96 7.94 20.80
C GLU A 27 8.11 9.14 19.83
N LYS A 28 9.32 9.73 19.73
CA LYS A 28 9.65 10.84 18.82
C LYS A 28 10.39 10.41 17.56
N GLN A 29 10.57 9.12 17.32
CA GLN A 29 11.24 8.67 16.11
C GLN A 29 10.36 9.07 14.92
N ASP A 30 10.85 10.00 14.10
CA ASP A 30 10.12 10.42 12.90
C ASP A 30 9.84 9.16 12.07
N PRO A 31 8.58 8.87 11.74
CA PRO A 31 8.21 7.64 11.06
C PRO A 31 8.80 7.57 9.65
N ILE A 32 9.39 8.66 9.17
CA ILE A 32 10.00 8.80 7.86
C ILE A 32 11.48 9.15 8.07
N SER A 33 12.36 8.35 7.47
CA SER A 33 13.81 8.57 7.45
C SER A 33 14.31 8.59 6.00
N ILE A 34 15.16 9.56 5.68
CA ILE A 34 15.81 9.67 4.38
C ILE A 34 17.31 9.47 4.60
N ASN A 35 17.91 8.53 3.88
CA ASN A 35 19.36 8.40 3.76
C ASN A 35 19.78 8.92 2.38
N PRO A 36 20.29 10.16 2.30
CA PRO A 36 20.68 10.78 1.04
C PRO A 36 21.89 10.11 0.38
N GLU A 37 22.79 9.48 1.16
CA GLU A 37 23.98 8.80 0.63
C GLU A 37 23.62 7.49 -0.08
N GLU A 38 22.63 6.77 0.44
CA GLU A 38 22.13 5.52 -0.13
C GLU A 38 20.95 5.73 -1.09
N GLY A 39 20.50 6.97 -1.30
CA GLY A 39 19.32 7.26 -2.12
C GLY A 39 18.03 6.67 -1.56
N LYS A 40 17.94 6.47 -0.24
CA LYS A 40 16.98 5.56 0.39
C LYS A 40 15.97 6.31 1.26
N LEU A 41 14.70 5.96 1.11
CA LEU A 41 13.57 6.38 1.94
C LEU A 41 13.10 5.17 2.76
N THR A 42 12.98 5.36 4.07
CA THR A 42 12.42 4.35 4.98
C THR A 42 11.23 4.95 5.73
N ILE A 43 10.10 4.26 5.74
CA ILE A 43 8.95 4.58 6.58
C ILE A 43 8.70 3.40 7.52
N ARG A 44 8.48 3.67 8.81
CA ARG A 44 8.14 2.66 9.81
C ARG A 44 7.01 3.12 10.70
N ASP A 45 6.13 2.19 11.02
CA ASP A 45 5.03 2.35 11.97
C ASP A 45 4.18 3.64 11.72
N TRP A 46 4.02 4.01 10.45
CA TRP A 46 3.26 5.20 10.08
C TRP A 46 1.78 4.88 9.95
N GLN A 47 0.98 5.38 10.89
CA GLN A 47 -0.45 5.18 10.90
C GLN A 47 -1.20 6.45 10.52
N THR A 48 -2.14 6.33 9.58
CA THR A 48 -3.12 7.36 9.24
C THR A 48 -4.53 6.81 9.41
N GLU A 49 -5.54 7.66 9.24
CA GLU A 49 -6.94 7.18 9.20
C GLU A 49 -7.25 6.28 8.01
N ASN A 50 -6.43 6.33 6.95
CA ASN A 50 -6.72 5.70 5.67
C ASN A 50 -5.83 4.49 5.36
N PHE A 51 -4.67 4.37 5.99
CA PHE A 51 -3.76 3.24 5.81
C PHE A 51 -2.76 3.17 6.98
N THR A 52 -2.10 2.03 7.09
CA THR A 52 -0.95 1.84 7.99
C THR A 52 0.23 1.35 7.16
N ILE A 53 1.38 1.99 7.34
CA ILE A 53 2.66 1.53 6.80
C ILE A 53 3.42 0.94 7.97
N ASP A 54 3.45 -0.38 8.07
CA ASP A 54 4.27 -1.06 9.08
C ASP A 54 5.75 -0.88 8.72
N ARG A 55 6.08 -1.10 7.43
CA ARG A 55 7.39 -0.80 6.87
C ARG A 55 7.28 -0.46 5.38
N LEU A 56 8.07 0.50 4.94
CA LEU A 56 8.31 0.77 3.53
C LEU A 56 9.76 1.14 3.37
N GLU A 57 10.42 0.51 2.42
CA GLU A 57 11.77 0.82 2.01
C GLU A 57 11.76 1.04 0.50
N ALA A 58 12.16 2.23 0.09
CA ALA A 58 12.24 2.60 -1.31
C ALA A 58 13.56 3.30 -1.61
N SER A 59 14.09 3.10 -2.80
CA SER A 59 15.26 3.82 -3.30
C SER A 59 14.91 4.61 -4.55
N THR A 60 15.57 5.74 -4.72
CA THR A 60 15.51 6.52 -5.95
C THR A 60 16.79 7.32 -6.12
N GLN A 61 17.26 7.38 -7.37
CA GLN A 61 18.39 8.21 -7.76
C GLN A 61 18.18 9.70 -7.41
N ALA A 62 16.93 10.17 -7.40
CA ALA A 62 16.60 11.54 -7.06
C ALA A 62 16.98 11.94 -5.63
N ILE A 63 16.90 11.01 -4.67
CA ILE A 63 17.32 11.29 -3.29
C ILE A 63 18.85 11.48 -3.25
N THR A 64 19.58 10.66 -4.00
CA THR A 64 21.04 10.78 -4.15
C THR A 64 21.43 12.08 -4.86
N ASP A 65 20.72 12.45 -5.93
CA ASP A 65 21.01 13.66 -6.70
C ASP A 65 20.70 14.92 -5.90
N LEU A 66 19.61 14.93 -5.11
CA LEU A 66 19.30 16.00 -4.18
C LEU A 66 20.36 16.12 -3.08
N SER A 67 20.89 15.01 -2.58
CA SER A 67 22.01 14.98 -1.63
C SER A 67 23.26 15.63 -2.22
N ALA A 68 23.63 15.22 -3.43
CA ALA A 68 24.80 15.70 -4.14
C ALA A 68 24.68 17.21 -4.41
N ALA A 69 23.50 17.66 -4.87
CA ALA A 69 23.22 19.07 -5.09
C ALA A 69 23.26 19.91 -3.81
N MET A 70 22.75 19.40 -2.68
CA MET A 70 22.83 20.08 -1.39
C MET A 70 24.27 20.17 -0.88
N THR A 71 25.05 19.11 -1.05
CA THR A 71 26.49 19.09 -0.74
C THR A 71 27.27 20.07 -1.63
N GLU A 72 26.88 20.20 -2.90
CA GLU A 72 27.43 21.21 -3.81
C GLU A 72 26.99 22.63 -3.46
N LEU A 73 25.75 22.85 -3.03
CA LEU A 73 25.26 24.14 -2.54
C LEU A 73 26.01 24.60 -1.28
N GLU A 74 26.33 23.69 -0.36
CA GLU A 74 27.21 23.97 0.78
C GLU A 74 28.64 24.34 0.35
N ARG A 75 29.14 23.75 -0.74
CA ARG A 75 30.43 24.13 -1.35
C ARG A 75 30.37 25.45 -2.14
N TRP A 76 29.18 25.91 -2.56
CA TRP A 76 28.95 27.05 -3.45
C TRP A 76 28.11 28.16 -2.80
N ALA A 77 28.43 28.54 -1.55
CA ALA A 77 28.01 29.81 -0.95
C ALA A 77 28.63 31.05 -1.66
N LYS A 78 28.49 31.11 -2.99
CA LYS A 78 28.77 32.22 -3.90
C LYS A 78 27.46 32.86 -4.37
N PRO A 79 27.47 34.10 -4.89
CA PRO A 79 26.31 35.01 -4.84
C PRO A 79 25.15 34.70 -5.79
N ASN A 80 25.10 33.54 -6.47
CA ASN A 80 23.99 33.22 -7.36
C ASN A 80 23.87 31.71 -7.67
N PRO A 81 23.29 30.91 -6.77
CA PRO A 81 23.04 29.49 -7.05
C PRO A 81 21.82 29.33 -7.95
N SER A 82 22.00 28.76 -9.13
CA SER A 82 20.90 28.16 -9.89
C SER A 82 20.45 26.90 -9.17
N LEU A 83 19.21 26.88 -8.67
CA LEU A 83 18.63 25.71 -8.02
C LEU A 83 18.65 24.52 -9.01
N PRO A 84 18.98 23.29 -8.55
CA PRO A 84 18.88 22.10 -9.37
C PRO A 84 17.44 21.90 -9.86
N ASP A 85 17.28 21.41 -11.08
CA ASP A 85 15.95 21.12 -11.64
C ASP A 85 15.36 19.87 -10.96
N VAL A 86 14.58 20.10 -9.90
CA VAL A 86 13.88 19.08 -9.10
C VAL A 86 12.87 18.30 -9.95
N THR A 87 12.51 18.81 -11.13
CA THR A 87 11.53 18.17 -12.02
C THR A 87 12.04 16.86 -12.63
N GLN A 88 13.36 16.75 -12.88
CA GLN A 88 13.98 15.50 -13.35
C GLN A 88 14.08 14.45 -12.22
N ALA A 89 14.35 14.90 -10.99
CA ALA A 89 14.33 14.06 -9.81
C ALA A 89 12.95 13.39 -9.60
N MET A 90 11.85 14.10 -9.84
CA MET A 90 10.50 13.50 -9.71
C MET A 90 10.13 12.48 -10.80
N GLN A 91 10.91 12.38 -11.89
CA GLN A 91 10.71 11.40 -12.96
C GLN A 91 11.53 10.12 -12.78
N SER A 92 12.44 10.12 -11.81
CA SER A 92 13.29 8.96 -11.52
C SER A 92 12.45 7.75 -11.08
N ARG A 93 12.95 6.56 -11.44
CA ARG A 93 12.36 5.30 -11.00
C ARG A 93 12.52 5.18 -9.48
N VAL A 94 11.41 4.91 -8.81
CA VAL A 94 11.35 4.56 -7.39
C VAL A 94 11.26 3.04 -7.31
N GLU A 95 12.26 2.41 -6.72
CA GLU A 95 12.29 0.96 -6.52
C GLU A 95 11.91 0.66 -5.07
N VAL A 96 10.85 -0.14 -4.86
CA VAL A 96 10.42 -0.54 -3.53
C VAL A 96 11.07 -1.89 -3.19
N SER A 97 11.98 -1.90 -2.22
CA SER A 97 12.74 -3.10 -1.81
C SER A 97 12.03 -3.90 -0.73
N ASP A 98 11.28 -3.25 0.16
CA ASP A 98 10.46 -3.90 1.20
C ASP A 98 9.24 -3.05 1.51
N MET A 99 8.11 -3.71 1.70
CA MET A 99 6.84 -3.05 1.95
C MET A 99 5.92 -3.96 2.74
N LYS A 100 5.28 -3.40 3.75
CA LYS A 100 4.11 -3.94 4.43
C LYS A 100 3.13 -2.82 4.71
N LEU A 101 1.99 -2.89 4.04
CA LEU A 101 0.92 -1.90 4.09
C LEU A 101 -0.37 -2.57 4.53
N THR A 102 -1.10 -1.93 5.42
CA THR A 102 -2.48 -2.31 5.73
C THR A 102 -3.43 -1.26 5.16
N VAL A 103 -4.36 -1.69 4.30
CA VAL A 103 -5.41 -0.85 3.74
C VAL A 103 -6.75 -1.26 4.36
N PRO A 104 -7.35 -0.44 5.24
CA PRO A 104 -8.62 -0.73 5.87
C PRO A 104 -9.77 -0.84 4.87
N PHE A 105 -10.75 -1.71 5.15
CA PHE A 105 -11.96 -1.82 4.32
C PHE A 105 -12.72 -0.50 4.22
N LYS A 106 -12.73 0.30 5.29
CA LYS A 106 -13.34 1.64 5.29
C LYS A 106 -12.74 2.53 4.20
N THR A 107 -11.42 2.47 4.01
CA THR A 107 -10.72 3.23 2.96
C THR A 107 -11.07 2.70 1.58
N LEU A 108 -11.00 1.38 1.39
CA LEU A 108 -11.33 0.75 0.11
C LEU A 108 -12.77 1.07 -0.32
N ASN A 109 -13.72 1.00 0.61
CA ASN A 109 -15.12 1.32 0.34
C ASN A 109 -15.36 2.79 -0.03
N LYS A 110 -14.53 3.72 0.46
CA LYS A 110 -14.56 5.12 0.02
C LYS A 110 -13.98 5.30 -1.38
N MET A 111 -13.00 4.48 -1.76
CA MET A 111 -12.32 4.56 -3.06
C MET A 111 -13.10 3.89 -4.20
N ILE A 112 -13.86 2.83 -3.92
CA ILE A 112 -14.63 2.09 -4.95
C ILE A 112 -15.49 3.01 -5.84
N PRO A 113 -16.31 3.95 -5.31
CA PRO A 113 -17.07 4.86 -6.16
C PRO A 113 -16.22 5.81 -6.99
N GLN A 114 -15.02 6.17 -6.51
CA GLN A 114 -14.12 7.09 -7.20
C GLN A 114 -13.41 6.40 -8.38
N ILE A 115 -13.05 5.13 -8.21
CA ILE A 115 -12.30 4.36 -9.21
C ILE A 115 -13.25 3.73 -10.25
N ALA A 116 -14.35 3.14 -9.78
CA ALA A 116 -15.22 2.30 -10.59
C ALA A 116 -16.69 2.74 -10.60
N GLY A 117 -17.05 3.86 -9.96
CA GLY A 117 -18.45 4.25 -9.75
C GLY A 117 -19.25 4.40 -11.04
N LYS A 118 -18.63 4.94 -12.10
CA LYS A 118 -19.28 5.08 -13.42
C LYS A 118 -19.57 3.71 -14.04
N GLN A 119 -18.58 2.82 -14.07
CA GLN A 119 -18.67 1.48 -14.65
C GLN A 119 -19.66 0.60 -13.89
N LEU A 120 -19.66 0.70 -12.56
CA LEU A 120 -20.63 0.04 -11.70
C LEU A 120 -22.05 0.54 -12.01
N ALA A 121 -22.25 1.85 -12.11
CA ALA A 121 -23.55 2.44 -12.40
C ALA A 121 -24.08 2.06 -13.80
N GLU A 122 -23.22 2.05 -14.82
CA GLU A 122 -23.55 1.62 -16.19
C GLU A 122 -23.96 0.13 -16.23
N SER A 123 -23.38 -0.69 -15.36
CA SER A 123 -23.74 -2.11 -15.21
C SER A 123 -24.91 -2.35 -14.25
N GLY A 124 -25.59 -1.28 -13.84
CA GLY A 124 -26.75 -1.33 -12.96
C GLY A 124 -26.40 -1.55 -11.48
N ILE A 125 -25.13 -1.62 -11.09
CA ILE A 125 -24.72 -1.74 -9.69
C ILE A 125 -24.88 -0.38 -9.00
N ARG A 126 -25.73 -0.33 -7.98
CA ARG A 126 -26.08 0.89 -7.22
C ARG A 126 -25.25 1.08 -5.97
N SER A 127 -24.78 -0.01 -5.39
CA SER A 127 -23.88 0.00 -4.24
C SER A 127 -22.97 -1.21 -4.31
N LEU A 128 -21.75 -1.01 -3.83
CA LEU A 128 -20.73 -2.05 -3.69
C LEU A 128 -19.93 -1.75 -2.43
N SER A 129 -19.67 -2.78 -1.64
CA SER A 129 -18.86 -2.72 -0.43
C SER A 129 -18.09 -4.02 -0.27
N VAL A 130 -16.92 -3.91 0.33
CA VAL A 130 -16.01 -5.01 0.62
C VAL A 130 -15.76 -5.05 2.12
N SER A 131 -15.74 -6.26 2.66
CA SER A 131 -15.50 -6.57 4.07
C SER A 131 -14.76 -7.89 4.19
N ALA A 132 -14.29 -8.23 5.39
CA ALA A 132 -13.77 -9.57 5.67
C ALA A 132 -14.87 -10.62 5.46
N GLY A 133 -14.49 -11.77 4.91
CA GLY A 133 -15.33 -12.96 4.88
C GLY A 133 -15.30 -13.72 6.20
N ASP A 134 -16.03 -14.83 6.25
CA ASP A 134 -16.13 -15.66 7.46
C ASP A 134 -14.91 -16.58 7.63
N ARG A 135 -14.16 -16.81 6.54
CA ARG A 135 -12.95 -17.65 6.53
C ARG A 135 -11.66 -16.82 6.48
N PRO A 136 -10.52 -17.37 6.96
CA PRO A 136 -9.23 -16.71 6.83
C PRO A 136 -8.90 -16.35 5.37
N ASN A 137 -8.35 -15.16 5.15
CA ASN A 137 -8.02 -14.64 3.81
C ASN A 137 -9.20 -14.53 2.83
N GLU A 138 -10.44 -14.59 3.32
CA GLU A 138 -11.64 -14.40 2.52
C GLU A 138 -12.14 -12.95 2.61
N ILE A 139 -12.69 -12.44 1.50
CA ILE A 139 -13.47 -11.21 1.49
C ILE A 139 -14.92 -11.49 1.14
N ALA A 140 -15.82 -10.67 1.66
CA ALA A 140 -17.20 -10.59 1.26
C ALA A 140 -17.45 -9.27 0.52
N ILE A 141 -17.95 -9.38 -0.71
CA ILE A 141 -18.38 -8.29 -1.57
C ILE A 141 -19.91 -8.24 -1.53
N LYS A 142 -20.48 -7.15 -1.01
CA LYS A 142 -21.93 -6.94 -0.93
C LYS A 142 -22.32 -5.75 -1.78
N GLY A 143 -23.44 -5.87 -2.47
CA GLY A 143 -23.94 -4.78 -3.30
C GLY A 143 -25.40 -4.93 -3.66
N ARG A 144 -25.87 -4.00 -4.50
CA ARG A 144 -27.21 -4.03 -5.07
C ARG A 144 -27.16 -3.76 -6.55
N VAL A 145 -27.90 -4.56 -7.32
CA VAL A 145 -28.00 -4.41 -8.77
C VAL A 145 -29.44 -4.06 -9.15
N LYS A 146 -29.60 -3.07 -10.03
CA LYS A 146 -30.87 -2.68 -10.61
C LYS A 146 -31.06 -3.43 -11.93
N LYS A 147 -31.98 -4.39 -11.95
CA LYS A 147 -32.54 -4.96 -13.17
C LYS A 147 -33.96 -4.41 -13.37
N LEU A 148 -34.99 -5.23 -13.20
CA LEU A 148 -36.40 -4.81 -13.14
C LEU A 148 -36.76 -4.21 -11.77
N PHE A 149 -36.14 -4.72 -10.72
CA PHE A 149 -36.20 -4.22 -9.35
C PHE A 149 -34.77 -4.23 -8.76
N GLU A 150 -34.58 -3.56 -7.63
CA GLU A 150 -33.29 -3.54 -6.93
C GLU A 150 -33.12 -4.83 -6.14
N VAL A 151 -32.03 -5.56 -6.43
CA VAL A 151 -31.75 -6.85 -5.80
C VAL A 151 -30.40 -6.80 -5.11
N GLY A 152 -30.40 -7.17 -3.83
CA GLY A 152 -29.15 -7.34 -3.07
C GLY A 152 -28.41 -8.59 -3.52
N PHE A 153 -27.09 -8.48 -3.61
CA PHE A 153 -26.21 -9.60 -3.83
C PHE A 153 -25.07 -9.61 -2.82
N GLU A 154 -24.53 -10.79 -2.60
CA GLU A 154 -23.34 -11.04 -1.81
C GLU A 154 -22.48 -12.05 -2.55
N ALA A 155 -21.17 -11.86 -2.48
CA ALA A 155 -20.20 -12.81 -2.98
C ALA A 155 -19.04 -12.93 -2.02
N THR A 156 -18.56 -14.14 -1.83
CA THR A 156 -17.40 -14.45 -1.00
C THR A 156 -16.31 -15.03 -1.87
N GLY A 157 -15.06 -14.74 -1.53
CA GLY A 157 -13.94 -15.34 -2.24
C GLY A 157 -12.61 -15.13 -1.55
N GLU A 158 -11.70 -16.05 -1.82
CA GLU A 158 -10.37 -16.08 -1.23
C GLU A 158 -9.42 -15.17 -2.00
N MET A 159 -8.63 -14.40 -1.26
CA MET A 159 -7.57 -13.55 -1.81
C MET A 159 -6.24 -14.28 -1.74
N SER A 160 -5.49 -14.25 -2.83
CA SER A 160 -4.13 -14.77 -2.90
C SER A 160 -3.27 -13.97 -3.87
N VAL A 161 -1.98 -14.30 -3.96
CA VAL A 161 -1.04 -13.70 -4.91
C VAL A 161 -0.59 -14.76 -5.91
N SER A 162 -0.67 -14.42 -7.20
CA SER A 162 -0.14 -15.25 -8.28
C SER A 162 1.40 -15.24 -8.27
N ARG A 163 2.02 -16.22 -8.92
CA ARG A 163 3.49 -16.24 -9.12
C ARG A 163 4.03 -14.98 -9.82
N ALA A 164 3.19 -14.29 -10.58
CA ALA A 164 3.54 -13.05 -11.28
C ALA A 164 3.31 -11.78 -10.41
N GLY A 165 3.05 -11.92 -9.11
CA GLY A 165 2.80 -10.80 -8.19
C GLY A 165 1.41 -10.19 -8.27
N LYS A 166 0.53 -10.66 -9.18
CA LYS A 166 -0.84 -10.17 -9.30
C LYS A 166 -1.75 -10.72 -8.21
N SER A 167 -2.69 -9.92 -7.71
CA SER A 167 -3.71 -10.39 -6.78
C SER A 167 -4.70 -11.30 -7.51
N LEU A 168 -5.09 -12.38 -6.87
CA LEU A 168 -6.10 -13.31 -7.33
C LEU A 168 -7.26 -13.28 -6.33
N PHE A 169 -8.46 -13.07 -6.84
CA PHE A 169 -9.70 -13.27 -6.10
C PHE A 169 -10.43 -14.48 -6.69
N ARG A 170 -10.47 -15.57 -5.93
CA ARG A 170 -11.15 -16.80 -6.30
C ARG A 170 -12.53 -16.84 -5.69
N LEU A 171 -13.57 -16.86 -6.52
CA LEU A 171 -14.94 -16.92 -6.06
C LEU A 171 -15.22 -18.24 -5.33
N THR A 172 -15.73 -18.17 -4.11
CA THR A 172 -16.09 -19.35 -3.29
C THR A 172 -17.59 -19.49 -3.13
N GLY A 173 -18.33 -18.39 -3.22
CA GLY A 173 -19.78 -18.39 -3.12
C GLY A 173 -20.38 -17.08 -3.63
N SER A 174 -21.63 -17.16 -4.06
CA SER A 174 -22.42 -15.96 -4.35
C SER A 174 -23.90 -16.21 -4.12
N ARG A 175 -24.61 -15.16 -3.72
CA ARG A 175 -26.04 -15.14 -3.41
C ARG A 175 -26.69 -13.90 -3.99
N VAL A 176 -27.93 -14.04 -4.44
CA VAL A 176 -28.77 -12.96 -4.94
C VAL A 176 -30.13 -13.07 -4.26
N ALA A 177 -30.58 -12.01 -3.59
CA ALA A 177 -31.77 -12.04 -2.74
C ALA A 177 -31.78 -13.21 -1.72
N GLY A 178 -30.60 -13.59 -1.21
CA GLY A 178 -30.44 -14.73 -0.29
C GLY A 178 -30.39 -16.11 -0.96
N VAL A 179 -30.67 -16.20 -2.26
CA VAL A 179 -30.63 -17.46 -3.01
C VAL A 179 -29.21 -17.70 -3.54
N PRO A 180 -28.59 -18.88 -3.29
CA PRO A 180 -27.30 -19.24 -3.87
C PRO A 180 -27.34 -19.16 -5.40
N MET A 181 -26.38 -18.43 -5.98
CA MET A 181 -26.29 -18.22 -7.42
C MET A 181 -24.83 -18.24 -7.88
N PRO A 182 -24.18 -19.43 -7.91
CA PRO A 182 -22.71 -19.58 -8.03
C PRO A 182 -22.05 -18.80 -9.16
N ASN A 183 -22.74 -18.64 -10.30
CA ASN A 183 -22.22 -17.97 -11.49
C ASN A 183 -22.65 -16.50 -11.61
N PHE A 184 -23.19 -15.91 -10.55
CA PHE A 184 -23.71 -14.55 -10.60
C PHE A 184 -22.59 -13.53 -10.84
N LEU A 185 -21.52 -13.58 -10.04
CA LEU A 185 -20.41 -12.65 -10.19
C LEU A 185 -19.67 -12.87 -11.50
N THR A 186 -19.46 -14.10 -11.95
CA THR A 186 -18.84 -14.37 -13.25
C THR A 186 -19.69 -13.83 -14.41
N GLY A 187 -21.02 -13.91 -14.31
CA GLY A 187 -21.94 -13.31 -15.27
C GLY A 187 -21.92 -11.78 -15.25
N LEU A 188 -21.97 -11.15 -14.07
CA LEU A 188 -21.82 -9.69 -13.94
C LEU A 188 -20.47 -9.22 -14.46
N ALA A 189 -19.40 -9.93 -14.10
CA ALA A 189 -18.06 -9.67 -14.55
C ALA A 189 -17.95 -9.72 -16.05
N THR A 190 -18.48 -10.76 -16.69
CA THR A 190 -18.49 -10.88 -18.15
C THR A 190 -19.16 -9.65 -18.80
N SER A 191 -20.27 -9.17 -18.24
CA SER A 191 -20.93 -7.94 -18.74
C SER A 191 -20.10 -6.67 -18.52
N LEU A 192 -19.38 -6.59 -17.39
CA LEU A 192 -18.46 -5.50 -17.05
C LEU A 192 -17.16 -5.54 -17.88
N PHE A 193 -16.70 -6.73 -18.28
CA PHE A 193 -15.50 -6.91 -19.12
C PHE A 193 -15.82 -6.75 -20.61
N ALA A 194 -17.05 -7.03 -21.04
CA ALA A 194 -17.49 -6.80 -22.41
C ALA A 194 -17.40 -5.32 -22.81
N SER A 195 -17.42 -4.38 -21.86
CA SER A 195 -17.20 -2.96 -22.12
C SER A 195 -15.71 -2.56 -22.25
N GLN A 196 -14.77 -3.52 -22.22
CA GLN A 196 -13.29 -3.35 -22.23
C GLN A 196 -12.68 -2.57 -21.06
N GLN A 197 -13.46 -1.76 -20.33
CA GLN A 197 -12.99 -0.80 -19.34
C GLN A 197 -12.40 -1.43 -18.07
N MET A 198 -12.87 -2.61 -17.63
CA MET A 198 -12.29 -3.27 -16.45
C MET A 198 -10.87 -3.83 -16.72
N ALA A 199 -10.60 -4.24 -17.96
CA ALA A 199 -9.27 -4.67 -18.38
C ALA A 199 -8.28 -3.50 -18.41
N GLU A 200 -8.74 -2.30 -18.77
CA GLU A 200 -7.96 -1.07 -18.68
C GLU A 200 -7.57 -0.77 -17.23
N MET A 201 -8.51 -0.94 -16.28
CA MET A 201 -8.27 -0.84 -14.84
C MET A 201 -7.43 -2.00 -14.26
N GLY A 202 -6.93 -2.93 -15.09
CA GLY A 202 -6.02 -3.98 -14.64
C GLY A 202 -6.70 -5.16 -13.97
N VAL A 203 -8.03 -5.23 -14.01
CA VAL A 203 -8.77 -6.42 -13.59
C VAL A 203 -9.02 -7.28 -14.82
N THR A 204 -8.82 -8.59 -14.73
CA THR A 204 -9.15 -9.54 -15.80
C THR A 204 -9.77 -10.79 -15.20
N GLN A 205 -10.73 -11.39 -15.90
CA GLN A 205 -11.30 -12.68 -15.51
C GLN A 205 -10.51 -13.82 -16.19
N ARG A 206 -10.15 -14.84 -15.41
CA ARG A 206 -9.56 -16.09 -15.90
C ARG A 206 -10.34 -17.26 -15.31
N GLY A 207 -11.29 -17.79 -16.08
CA GLY A 207 -12.24 -18.78 -15.57
C GLY A 207 -13.11 -18.17 -14.46
N ASP A 208 -13.04 -18.76 -13.27
CA ASP A 208 -13.76 -18.29 -12.07
C ASP A 208 -12.95 -17.32 -11.21
N ASP A 209 -11.69 -17.07 -11.59
CA ASP A 209 -10.77 -16.20 -10.86
C ASP A 209 -10.75 -14.79 -11.46
N PHE A 210 -10.59 -13.79 -10.59
CA PHE A 210 -10.34 -12.41 -10.96
C PHE A 210 -8.89 -12.08 -10.66
N VAL A 211 -8.15 -11.70 -11.69
CA VAL A 211 -6.75 -11.29 -11.60
C VAL A 211 -6.69 -9.77 -11.60
N ILE A 212 -6.10 -9.19 -10.56
CA ILE A 212 -5.93 -7.74 -10.40
C ILE A 212 -4.44 -7.42 -10.50
N ASP A 213 -4.10 -6.60 -11.49
CA ASP A 213 -2.75 -6.10 -11.73
C ASP A 213 -2.52 -4.82 -10.94
N GLN A 214 -1.87 -4.92 -9.77
CA GLN A 214 -1.72 -3.76 -8.89
C GLN A 214 -0.81 -2.67 -9.50
N GLN A 215 0.10 -3.04 -10.42
CA GLN A 215 0.99 -2.09 -11.09
C GLN A 215 0.22 -1.06 -11.92
N LYS A 216 -0.99 -1.38 -12.40
CA LYS A 216 -1.84 -0.41 -13.12
C LYS A 216 -2.41 0.69 -12.22
N PHE A 217 -2.42 0.49 -10.91
CA PHE A 217 -2.89 1.48 -9.93
C PHE A 217 -1.73 2.31 -9.35
N LEU A 218 -0.48 1.92 -9.64
CA LEU A 218 0.70 2.66 -9.22
C LEU A 218 1.12 3.65 -10.31
N PRO A 219 1.71 4.80 -9.93
CA PRO A 219 2.43 5.65 -10.87
C PRO A 219 3.48 4.85 -11.66
N LYS A 220 3.63 5.15 -12.96
CA LYS A 220 4.52 4.39 -13.87
C LYS A 220 5.99 4.36 -13.45
N ASN A 221 6.41 5.32 -12.63
CA ASN A 221 7.77 5.42 -12.11
C ASN A 221 7.99 4.63 -10.82
N ILE A 222 6.95 4.03 -10.23
CA ILE A 222 7.08 3.17 -9.05
C ILE A 222 7.13 1.72 -9.48
N ASP A 223 8.23 1.05 -9.14
CA ASP A 223 8.35 -0.39 -9.27
C ASP A 223 8.20 -1.06 -7.90
N ALA A 224 7.07 -1.72 -7.72
CA ALA A 224 6.78 -2.51 -6.53
C ALA A 224 6.17 -3.84 -6.96
N GLN A 225 6.70 -4.93 -6.40
CA GLN A 225 6.14 -6.26 -6.59
C GLN A 225 5.44 -6.71 -5.32
N VAL A 226 4.15 -7.05 -5.42
CA VAL A 226 3.42 -7.68 -4.32
C VAL A 226 3.83 -9.14 -4.23
N THR A 227 4.31 -9.57 -3.06
CA THR A 227 4.77 -10.94 -2.81
C THR A 227 3.80 -11.71 -1.93
N SER A 228 3.04 -11.02 -1.08
CA SER A 228 2.01 -11.61 -0.24
C SER A 228 0.83 -10.66 -0.06
N LEU A 229 -0.36 -11.27 0.05
CA LEU A 229 -1.61 -10.59 0.31
C LEU A 229 -2.38 -11.44 1.31
N SER A 230 -2.79 -10.81 2.40
CA SER A 230 -3.65 -11.44 3.40
C SER A 230 -4.80 -10.51 3.77
N VAL A 231 -5.85 -11.09 4.33
CA VAL A 231 -7.04 -10.38 4.77
C VAL A 231 -7.23 -10.65 6.25
N ASN A 232 -7.37 -9.58 7.02
CA ASN A 232 -7.75 -9.64 8.43
C ASN A 232 -9.07 -8.89 8.65
N GLN A 233 -9.49 -8.74 9.91
CA GLN A 233 -10.73 -8.05 10.23
C GLN A 233 -10.73 -6.56 9.88
N SER A 234 -9.56 -5.91 9.86
CA SER A 234 -9.47 -4.47 9.59
C SER A 234 -9.36 -4.14 8.10
N GLY A 235 -8.77 -5.03 7.29
CA GLY A 235 -8.59 -4.80 5.87
C GLY A 235 -7.63 -5.79 5.19
N PHE A 236 -7.00 -5.30 4.14
CA PHE A 236 -5.98 -6.04 3.40
C PHE A 236 -4.60 -5.70 3.93
N VAL A 237 -3.78 -6.71 4.16
CA VAL A 237 -2.35 -6.56 4.44
C VAL A 237 -1.60 -6.97 3.17
N VAL A 238 -0.90 -6.01 2.59
CA VAL A 238 -0.11 -6.16 1.36
C VAL A 238 1.35 -6.17 1.76
N GLU A 239 2.06 -7.22 1.41
CA GLU A 239 3.51 -7.30 1.56
C GLU A 239 4.17 -7.40 0.18
N GLY A 240 5.31 -6.77 0.02
CA GLY A 240 5.98 -6.66 -1.27
C GLY A 240 7.40 -6.15 -1.17
N GLY A 241 8.06 -6.04 -2.32
CA GLY A 241 9.45 -5.63 -2.44
C GLY A 241 10.17 -6.41 -3.53
N THR A 242 11.14 -5.78 -4.19
CA THR A 242 12.04 -6.46 -5.12
C THR A 242 13.07 -7.29 -4.33
N SER A 243 13.23 -8.57 -4.67
CA SER A 243 14.17 -9.48 -3.97
C SER A 243 15.65 -9.22 -4.28
N GLN A 244 15.99 -8.08 -4.90
CA GLN A 244 17.37 -7.74 -5.22
C GLN A 244 17.75 -6.43 -4.53
N PRO A 245 18.55 -6.49 -3.44
CA PRO A 245 19.38 -5.34 -3.12
C PRO A 245 20.31 -5.15 -4.31
N HIS A 246 20.32 -3.96 -4.93
CA HIS A 246 21.38 -3.63 -5.87
C HIS A 246 22.70 -3.86 -5.15
N LEU A 247 23.41 -4.90 -5.57
CA LEU A 247 24.85 -4.98 -5.39
C LEU A 247 25.39 -3.66 -5.94
N SER A 248 25.89 -2.81 -5.04
CA SER A 248 26.75 -1.70 -5.40
C SER A 248 27.87 -2.26 -6.27
N ALA A 249 27.75 -2.08 -7.58
CA ALA A 249 28.84 -2.32 -8.49
C ALA A 249 29.85 -1.18 -8.25
N ALA A 250 30.78 -1.44 -7.34
CA ALA A 250 32.04 -0.75 -7.32
C ALA A 250 32.79 -1.10 -8.61
N THR A 251 33.01 -0.10 -9.47
CA THR A 251 34.11 -0.06 -10.45
C THR A 251 34.56 1.38 -10.59
#